data_AF-A0A7Y4UL84-F1
#
_entry.id   AF-A0A7Y4UL84-F1
#
_cell.length_a   1.000
_cell.length_b   1.000
_cell.length_c   1.000
_cell.angle_alpha   90.00
_cell.angle_beta   90.00
_cell.angle_gamma   90.00
#
_symmetry.space_group_name_H-M   'P 1'
#
loop_
_entity.id
_entity.type
_entity.pdbx_description
1 polymer ?
#
loop_
_entity_poly.entity_id
_entity_poly.type
_entity_poly.pdbx_seq_one_letter_code
_entity_poly.pdbx_strand_id
1 'polypeptide(L)' 'MKKFALPLLLCLWLALSVAAFAQAKPATPTSFAGTWSLNRTKTKDVPDTLQTYTLTVQQNEQRIGIETKVEGDMG' A
#
# COMPACT_ATOMS: atom_id res chain seq x y z
N MET A 1 -2.25 -54.38 -16.68
CA MET A 1 -1.87 -52.94 -16.78
C MET A 1 -2.24 -52.13 -15.51
N LYS A 2 -2.06 -52.66 -14.29
CA LYS A 2 -2.52 -52.00 -13.04
C LYS A 2 -1.39 -51.50 -12.11
N LYS A 3 -0.12 -51.68 -12.48
CA LYS A 3 1.04 -51.42 -11.59
C LYS A 3 1.65 -50.01 -11.69
N PHE A 4 1.20 -49.19 -12.65
CA PHE A 4 1.75 -47.84 -12.89
C PHE A 4 0.92 -46.69 -12.30
N ALA A 5 -0.29 -46.98 -11.79
CA ALA A 5 -1.17 -45.95 -11.22
C ALA A 5 -0.68 -45.43 -9.86
N LEU A 6 -0.01 -46.29 -9.07
CA LEU A 6 0.44 -45.96 -7.72
C LEU A 6 1.58 -44.91 -7.67
N PRO A 7 2.66 -45.00 -8.48
CA PRO A 7 3.69 -43.96 -8.48
C PRO A 7 3.18 -42.63 -9.06
N LEU A 8 2.24 -42.68 -10.01
CA LEU A 8 1.64 -41.48 -10.61
C LEU A 8 0.80 -40.69 -9.60
N LEU A 9 0.02 -41.40 -8.77
CA LEU A 9 -0.79 -40.79 -7.71
C LEU A 9 0.09 -40.15 -6.62
N LEU A 10 1.22 -40.79 -6.29
CA LEU A 10 2.16 -40.29 -5.29
C LEU A 10 2.87 -39.01 -5.77
N CYS A 11 3.28 -38.95 -7.03
CA CYS A 11 3.85 -37.74 -7.64
C CYS A 11 2.82 -36.60 -7.70
N LEU A 12 1.55 -36.90 -8.00
CA LEU A 12 0.48 -35.90 -8.04
C LEU A 12 0.22 -35.32 -6.64
N TRP A 13 0.25 -36.17 -5.60
CA TRP A 13 0.13 -35.73 -4.20
C TRP A 13 1.31 -34.88 -3.75
N LEU A 14 2.54 -35.24 -4.13
CA LEU A 14 3.73 -34.44 -3.83
C LEU A 14 3.73 -33.10 -4.55
N ALA A 15 3.26 -33.04 -5.80
CA ALA A 15 3.17 -31.78 -6.55
C ALA A 15 2.11 -30.82 -5.96
N LEU A 16 0.99 -31.36 -5.45
CA LEU A 16 -0.08 -30.56 -4.85
C LEU A 16 0.32 -29.96 -3.50
N SER A 17 1.21 -30.62 -2.74
CA SER A 17 1.67 -30.11 -1.45
C SER A 17 2.65 -28.93 -1.57
N VAL A 18 3.40 -28.82 -2.68
CA VAL A 18 4.31 -27.66 -2.91
C VAL A 18 3.54 -26.39 -3.26
N ALA A 19 2.36 -26.51 -3.90
CA ALA A 19 1.53 -25.36 -4.28
C ALA A 19 0.88 -24.65 -3.07
N ALA A 20 0.75 -25.33 -1.92
CA ALA A 20 0.12 -24.79 -0.72
C ALA A 20 1.02 -23.81 0.08
N PHE A 21 2.34 -23.86 -0.12
CA PHE A 21 3.29 -23.01 0.62
C PHE A 21 3.68 -21.72 -0.10
N ALA A 22 3.27 -21.54 -1.36
CA ALA A 22 3.56 -20.34 -2.14
C ALA A 22 2.42 -19.31 -2.11
N GLN A 23 1.70 -19.21 -0.98
CA GLN A 23 0.78 -18.08 -0.77
C GLN A 23 1.62 -16.83 -0.53
N ALA A 24 1.99 -16.15 -1.62
CA ALA A 24 2.53 -14.80 -1.56
C ALA A 24 1.55 -13.97 -0.72
N LYS A 25 2.02 -13.50 0.45
CA LYS A 25 1.23 -12.65 1.32
C LYS A 25 0.73 -11.49 0.45
N PRO A 26 -0.59 -11.30 0.28
CA PRO A 26 -1.08 -10.20 -0.54
C PRO A 26 -0.45 -8.92 -0.01
N ALA A 27 0.27 -8.22 -0.88
CA ALA A 27 0.88 -6.95 -0.51
C ALA A 27 -0.28 -6.03 -0.13
N THR A 28 -0.42 -5.71 1.15
CA THR A 28 -1.39 -4.73 1.59
C THR A 28 -1.08 -3.44 0.85
N PRO A 29 -2.01 -2.87 0.08
CA PRO A 29 -1.75 -1.66 -0.66
C PRO A 29 -1.33 -0.56 0.32
N THR A 30 -0.21 0.10 0.05
CA THR A 30 0.26 1.23 0.85
C THR A 30 -0.85 2.28 0.92
N SER A 31 -1.24 2.64 2.14
CA SER A 31 -2.26 3.66 2.39
C SER A 31 -1.57 4.99 2.68
N PHE A 32 -2.03 6.04 1.99
CA PHE A 32 -1.66 7.43 2.25
C PHE A 32 -2.74 8.17 3.06
N ALA A 33 -3.79 7.46 3.48
CA ALA A 33 -4.91 8.04 4.20
C ALA A 33 -4.47 8.65 5.54
N GLY A 34 -4.92 9.87 5.81
CA GLY A 34 -4.57 10.60 7.02
C GLY A 34 -4.45 12.10 6.81
N THR A 35 -4.12 12.79 7.89
CA THR A 35 -3.88 14.24 7.88
C THR A 35 -2.38 14.49 7.95
N TRP A 36 -1.87 15.23 6.98
CA TRP A 36 -0.46 15.57 6.82
C TRP A 36 -0.29 17.06 7.02
N SER A 37 0.62 17.48 7.90
CA SER A 37 0.96 18.89 8.07
C SER A 37 2.37 19.18 7.56
N LEU A 38 2.54 20.34 6.92
CA LEU A 38 3.84 20.79 6.49
C LEU A 38 4.72 21.10 7.71
N ASN A 39 5.84 20.40 7.83
CA ASN A 39 6.83 20.72 8.86
C ASN A 39 7.73 21.88 8.40
N ARG A 40 7.37 23.09 8.83
CA ARG A 40 8.09 24.33 8.50
C ARG A 40 9.51 24.39 9.06
N THR A 41 9.82 23.65 10.12
CA THR A 41 11.19 23.61 10.70
C THR A 41 12.15 22.71 9.92
N LYS A 42 11.60 21.82 9.08
CA LYS A 42 12.35 20.83 8.29
C LYS A 42 12.28 21.09 6.79
N THR A 43 11.48 22.06 6.36
CA THR A 43 11.29 22.40 4.96
C THR A 43 11.95 23.74 4.69
N LYS A 44 12.76 23.81 3.63
CA LYS A 44 13.39 25.05 3.19
C LYS A 44 12.43 25.87 2.33
N ASP A 45 12.71 27.16 2.20
CA ASP A 45 12.00 28.06 1.28
C ASP A 45 10.49 28.16 1.53
N VAL A 46 10.07 28.03 2.80
CA VAL A 46 8.67 28.23 3.20
C VAL A 46 8.45 29.72 3.45
N PRO A 47 7.45 30.37 2.83
CA PRO A 47 7.12 31.77 3.10
C PRO A 47 6.85 32.02 4.59
N ASP A 48 7.37 33.13 5.12
CA ASP A 48 7.14 33.50 6.53
C ASP A 48 5.65 33.79 6.80
N THR A 49 4.93 34.24 5.77
CA THR A 49 3.49 34.54 5.76
C THR A 49 2.60 33.30 5.78
N LEU A 50 3.13 32.12 5.41
CA LEU A 50 2.38 30.88 5.44
C LEU A 50 2.27 30.40 6.88
N GLN A 51 1.08 30.35 7.45
CA GLN A 51 0.89 29.92 8.85
C GLN A 51 0.80 28.40 8.93
N THR A 52 -0.11 27.81 8.16
CA THR A 52 -0.41 26.38 8.17
C THR A 52 -0.63 25.87 6.75
N TYR A 53 -0.12 24.68 6.46
CA TYR A 53 -0.45 23.92 5.26
C TYR A 53 -0.75 22.48 5.66
N THR A 54 -1.96 22.01 5.40
CA THR A 54 -2.44 20.68 5.78
C THR A 54 -3.10 19.98 4.60
N LEU A 55 -2.81 18.70 4.43
CA LEU A 55 -3.47 17.81 3.48
C LEU A 55 -4.28 16.78 4.24
N THR A 56 -5.55 16.64 3.91
CA THR A 56 -6.36 15.51 4.35
C THR A 56 -6.51 14.58 3.16
N VAL A 57 -5.91 13.39 3.28
CA VAL A 57 -5.93 12.36 2.25
C VAL A 57 -6.95 11.29 2.65
N GLN A 58 -7.91 11.07 1.77
CA GLN A 58 -8.91 10.02 1.89
C GLN A 58 -8.66 9.02 0.76
N GLN A 59 -8.34 7.78 1.10
CA GLN A 59 -8.02 6.74 0.12
C GLN A 59 -8.99 5.56 0.29
N ASN A 60 -9.51 5.08 -0.83
CA ASN A 60 -10.22 3.81 -0.92
C ASN A 60 -9.59 2.94 -2.02
N GLU A 61 -10.16 1.78 -2.31
CA GLU A 61 -9.62 0.81 -3.27
C GLU A 61 -9.48 1.34 -4.71
N GLN A 62 -10.20 2.42 -5.06
CA GLN A 62 -10.31 2.91 -6.44
C GLN A 62 -9.84 4.36 -6.61
N ARG A 63 -9.77 5.13 -5.53
CA ARG A 63 -9.61 6.59 -5.58
C ARG A 63 -8.80 7.11 -4.40
N ILE A 64 -8.09 8.20 -4.67
CA ILE A 64 -7.43 9.04 -3.68
C ILE A 64 -8.04 10.44 -3.80
N GLY A 65 -8.67 10.91 -2.73
CA GLY A 65 -9.12 12.28 -2.56
C GLY A 65 -8.12 13.05 -1.71
N ILE A 66 -7.78 14.26 -2.14
CA ILE A 66 -6.85 15.14 -1.42
C ILE A 66 -7.56 16.47 -1.21
N GLU A 67 -7.70 16.85 0.04
CA GLU A 67 -8.20 18.16 0.45
C GLU A 67 -7.04 18.96 1.03
N THR A 68 -6.87 20.19 0.55
CA THR A 68 -5.81 21.08 1.02
C THR A 68 -6.41 22.21 1.83
N LYS A 69 -5.86 22.44 3.02
CA LYS A 69 -6.14 23.61 3.83
C LYS A 69 -4.88 24.45 3.95
N VAL A 70 -4.98 25.71 3.55
CA VAL A 70 -3.92 26.71 3.64
C VAL A 70 -4.40 27.85 4.52
N GLU A 71 -3.58 28.24 5.49
CA GLU A 71 -3.79 29.45 6.28
C GLU A 71 -2.57 30.35 6.11
N GLY A 72 -2.80 31.61 5.73
CA GLY A 72 -1.74 32.55 5.35
C GLY A 72 -1.59 32.67 3.84
N ASP A 73 -0.52 33.35 3.43
CA ASP A 73 -0.20 33.61 2.01
C ASP A 73 0.94 32.70 1.56
N MET A 74 0.83 32.16 0.34
CA MET A 74 1.85 31.32 -0.29
C MET A 74 2.87 32.12 -1.12
N GLY A 75 2.73 33.44 -1.18
CA GLY A 75 3.62 34.35 -1.91
C GLY A 75 3.14 34.65 -3.32
#